data_AF-A0A536EHA0-F1
#
_entry.id   AF-A0A536EHA0-F1
#
_cell.length_a   1.000
_cell.length_b   1.000
_cell.length_c   1.000
_cell.angle_alpha   90.00
_cell.angle_beta   90.00
_cell.angle_gamma   90.00
#
_symmetry.space_group_name_H-M   'P 1'
#
loop_
_entity.id
_entity.type
_entity.pdbx_description
1 polymer ?
#
loop_
_entity_poly.entity_id
_entity_poly.type
_entity_poly.pdbx_seq_one_letter_code
_entity_poly.pdbx_strand_id
1 'polypeptide(L)'
;VGLYRLALEDRRVSGPLNGVAPDIRRQRDLAKEIGRVLHRPALIPVPSFVLRLVLGKEAQLLLHGRHAEPAKALGYGYRFRVGGLHEALEETLRRR
;
A
#
# COMPACT_ATOMS: atom_id res chain seq x y z
N VAL A 1 -0.81 -0.98 -14.65
CA VAL A 1 -1.52 -0.31 -15.78
C VAL A 1 -3.05 -0.22 -15.60
N GLY A 2 -3.71 -1.05 -14.77
CA GLY A 2 -5.19 -1.09 -14.70
C GLY A 2 -5.92 0.22 -14.34
N LEU A 3 -5.52 0.93 -13.27
CA LEU A 3 -6.17 2.20 -12.88
C LEU A 3 -5.99 3.32 -13.92
N TYR A 4 -4.81 3.40 -14.55
CA TYR A 4 -4.58 4.33 -15.65
C TYR A 4 -5.49 4.04 -16.83
N ARG A 5 -5.70 2.76 -17.14
CA ARG A 5 -6.60 2.34 -18.21
C ARG A 5 -8.06 2.75 -17.92
N LEU A 6 -8.54 2.54 -16.70
CA LEU A 6 -9.85 3.04 -16.26
C LEU A 6 -9.97 4.56 -16.51
N ALA A 7 -8.94 5.32 -16.11
CA ALA A 7 -8.95 6.78 -16.25
C ALA A 7 -8.93 7.29 -17.69
N LEU A 8 -8.32 6.52 -18.61
CA LEU A 8 -8.24 6.89 -20.02
C LEU A 8 -9.44 6.41 -20.85
N GLU A 9 -10.01 5.25 -20.51
CA GLU A 9 -11.05 4.61 -21.30
C GLU A 9 -12.48 4.98 -20.86
N ASP A 10 -12.70 5.22 -19.56
CA ASP A 10 -14.04 5.55 -19.04
C ASP A 10 -14.23 7.06 -18.96
N ARG A 11 -15.03 7.61 -19.89
CA ARG A 11 -15.33 9.05 -19.99
C ARG A 11 -16.06 9.63 -18.77
N ARG A 12 -16.60 8.78 -17.88
CA ARG A 12 -17.25 9.23 -16.62
C ARG A 12 -16.22 9.58 -15.54
N VAL A 13 -14.97 9.14 -15.71
CA VAL A 13 -13.89 9.41 -14.75
C VAL A 13 -13.53 10.88 -14.80
N SER A 14 -13.58 11.55 -13.64
CA SER A 14 -13.18 12.94 -13.51
C SER A 14 -12.52 13.24 -12.15
N GLY A 15 -11.56 14.15 -12.20
CA GLY A 15 -10.76 14.57 -11.05
C GLY A 15 -9.79 13.47 -10.57
N PRO A 16 -9.22 13.64 -9.35
CA PRO A 16 -8.20 12.74 -8.84
C PRO A 16 -8.76 11.36 -8.49
N LEU A 17 -7.95 10.32 -8.69
CA LEU A 17 -8.18 8.93 -8.26
C LEU A 17 -7.07 8.50 -7.28
N ASN A 18 -7.45 7.82 -6.20
CA ASN A 18 -6.49 7.26 -5.25
C ASN A 18 -5.95 5.93 -5.78
N GLY A 19 -4.64 5.88 -6.05
CA GLY A 19 -3.92 4.70 -6.54
C GLY A 19 -3.51 3.72 -5.43
N VAL A 20 -4.45 3.34 -4.58
CA VAL A 20 -4.22 2.49 -3.40
C VAL A 20 -5.15 1.28 -3.43
N ALA A 21 -4.71 0.15 -2.89
CA ALA A 21 -5.55 -1.04 -2.76
C ALA A 21 -6.69 -0.82 -1.75
N PRO A 22 -7.82 -1.54 -1.88
CA PRO A 22 -8.95 -1.40 -0.95
C PRO A 22 -8.64 -1.91 0.47
N ASP A 23 -7.66 -2.80 0.63
CA ASP A 23 -7.20 -3.27 1.93
C ASP A 23 -6.26 -2.24 2.59
N ILE A 24 -6.84 -1.30 3.35
CA ILE A 24 -6.10 -0.26 4.06
C ILE A 24 -5.57 -0.80 5.39
N ARG A 25 -4.25 -0.79 5.55
CA ARG A 25 -3.55 -1.37 6.71
C ARG A 25 -2.65 -0.36 7.40
N ARG A 26 -2.44 -0.52 8.70
CA ARG A 26 -1.43 0.25 9.43
C ARG A 26 -0.05 -0.32 9.13
N GLN A 27 0.99 0.52 9.25
CA GLN A 27 2.36 0.11 8.97
C GLN A 27 2.83 -1.09 9.80
N ARG A 28 2.39 -1.19 11.06
CA ARG A 28 2.67 -2.35 11.93
C ARG A 28 2.11 -3.66 11.38
N ASP A 29 0.97 -3.61 10.70
CA ASP A 29 0.32 -4.79 10.14
C ASP A 29 1.02 -5.21 8.84
N LEU A 30 1.47 -4.22 8.03
CA LEU A 30 2.36 -4.47 6.88
C LEU A 30 3.67 -5.16 7.31
N ALA A 31 4.36 -4.62 8.32
CA ALA A 31 5.62 -5.18 8.79
C ALA A 31 5.46 -6.61 9.32
N LYS A 32 4.38 -6.89 10.07
CA LYS A 32 4.07 -8.24 10.54
C LYS A 32 3.82 -9.21 9.39
N GLU A 33 3.06 -8.80 8.38
CA GLU A 33 2.73 -9.66 7.24
C GLU A 33 3.97 -9.98 6.38
N ILE A 34 4.83 -8.98 6.13
CA ILE A 34 6.13 -9.19 5.47
C ILE A 34 6.95 -10.23 6.24
N GLY A 35 7.05 -10.07 7.56
CA GLY A 35 7.79 -11.01 8.39
C GLY A 35 7.21 -12.41 8.38
N ARG A 36 5.87 -12.55 8.31
CA ARG A 36 5.18 -13.84 8.18
C ARG A 36 5.51 -14.53 6.86
N VAL A 37 5.37 -13.82 5.73
CA VAL A 37 5.59 -14.37 4.38
C VAL A 37 7.05 -14.77 4.17
N LEU A 38 7.99 -14.02 4.75
CA LEU A 38 9.44 -14.28 4.66
C LEU A 38 9.99 -15.23 5.73
N HIS A 39 9.15 -15.73 6.64
CA HIS A 39 9.59 -16.50 7.83
C HIS A 39 10.62 -15.77 8.71
N ARG A 40 10.51 -14.44 8.85
CA ARG A 40 11.37 -13.56 9.66
C ARG A 40 10.52 -12.54 10.45
N PRO A 41 10.09 -12.84 11.69
CA PRO A 41 9.09 -12.05 12.39
C PRO A 41 9.56 -10.61 12.72
N ALA A 42 8.71 -9.62 12.47
CA ALA A 42 8.96 -8.20 12.73
C ALA A 42 8.46 -7.79 14.13
N LEU A 43 9.22 -8.12 15.18
CA LEU A 43 8.80 -7.95 16.58
C LEU A 43 9.15 -6.59 17.18
N ILE A 44 10.29 -6.01 16.78
CA ILE A 44 10.83 -4.80 17.41
C ILE A 44 10.53 -3.58 16.52
N PRO A 45 9.72 -2.62 16.98
CA PRO A 45 9.47 -1.40 16.22
C PRO A 45 10.70 -0.49 16.24
N VAL A 46 10.99 0.15 15.10
CA VAL A 46 12.10 1.11 14.99
C VAL A 46 11.66 2.46 15.59
N PRO A 47 12.40 3.03 16.55
CA PRO A 47 12.09 4.34 17.10
C PRO A 47 12.16 5.46 16.06
N SER A 48 11.31 6.47 16.20
CA SER A 48 11.21 7.56 15.22
C SER A 48 12.48 8.39 15.08
N PHE A 49 13.26 8.56 16.16
CA PHE A 49 14.52 9.30 16.09
C PHE A 49 15.59 8.57 15.27
N VAL A 50 15.61 7.23 15.31
CA VAL A 50 16.52 6.42 14.51
C VAL A 50 16.18 6.60 13.02
N LEU A 51 14.89 6.54 12.68
CA LEU A 51 14.44 6.81 11.31
C LEU A 51 14.82 8.22 10.84
N ARG A 52 14.66 9.24 11.68
CA ARG A 52 15.09 10.62 11.38
C ARG A 52 16.60 10.75 11.22
N LEU A 53 17.39 10.01 12.00
CA LEU A 53 18.85 10.03 11.90
C LEU A 53 19.33 9.42 10.56
N VAL A 54 18.72 8.31 10.15
CA VAL A 54 19.12 7.57 8.94
C VAL A 54 18.57 8.20 7.65
N LEU A 55 17.31 8.65 7.66
CA LEU A 55 16.60 9.12 6.45
C LEU A 55 16.45 10.65 6.39
N GLY A 56 16.87 11.38 7.43
CA GLY A 56 16.74 12.82 7.50
C GLY A 56 15.28 13.29 7.39
N LYS A 57 15.03 14.24 6.48
CA LYS A 57 13.70 14.81 6.24
C LYS A 57 12.71 13.80 5.61
N GLU A 58 13.20 12.81 4.87
CA GLU A 58 12.37 11.79 4.21
C GLU A 58 11.74 10.81 5.20
N ALA A 59 12.25 10.73 6.44
CA ALA A 59 11.64 9.94 7.51
C ALA A 59 10.15 10.27 7.72
N GLN A 60 9.73 11.50 7.38
CA GLN A 60 8.34 11.93 7.48
C GLN A 60 7.39 11.04 6.67
N LEU A 61 7.82 10.50 5.51
CA LEU A 61 7.02 9.61 4.68
C LEU A 61 6.70 8.27 5.36
N LEU A 62 7.61 7.78 6.20
CA LEU A 62 7.42 6.53 6.96
C LEU A 62 6.75 6.76 8.31
N LEU A 63 7.00 7.93 8.92
CA LEU A 63 6.45 8.29 10.23
C LEU A 63 4.99 8.75 10.14
N HIS A 64 4.54 9.22 8.97
CA HIS A 64 3.18 9.67 8.74
C HIS A 64 2.43 8.71 7.81
N GLY A 65 1.34 8.15 8.32
CA GLY A 65 0.38 7.44 7.49
C GLY A 65 -0.66 8.40 6.90
N ARG A 66 -1.12 8.08 5.69
CA ARG A 66 -2.33 8.69 5.10
C ARG A 66 -3.39 7.62 4.94
N HIS A 67 -4.60 7.91 5.40
CA HIS A 67 -5.76 7.08 5.12
C HIS A 67 -6.37 7.51 3.77
N ALA A 68 -6.05 6.77 2.71
CA ALA A 68 -6.57 7.03 1.37
C ALA A 68 -7.41 5.83 0.92
N GLU A 69 -8.66 6.08 0.56
CA GLU A 69 -9.57 5.06 0.05
C GLU A 69 -9.71 5.16 -1.47
N PRO A 70 -9.73 4.03 -2.21
CA PRO A 70 -9.96 4.03 -3.64
C PRO A 70 -11.46 4.16 -4.00
N ALA A 71 -12.24 4.92 -3.22
CA ALA A 71 -13.70 4.98 -3.30
C ALA A 71 -14.21 5.33 -4.71
N LYS A 72 -13.58 6.29 -5.41
CA LYS A 72 -13.94 6.62 -6.79
C LYS A 72 -13.70 5.46 -7.76
N ALA A 73 -12.53 4.81 -7.67
CA ALA A 73 -12.22 3.68 -8.55
C ALA A 73 -13.23 2.54 -8.34
N LEU A 74 -13.56 2.24 -7.08
CA LEU A 74 -14.60 1.26 -6.74
C LEU A 74 -15.97 1.69 -7.25
N GLY A 75 -16.32 2.98 -7.13
CA GLY A 75 -17.58 3.55 -7.66
C GLY A 75 -17.71 3.46 -9.18
N TYR A 76 -16.60 3.50 -9.93
CA TYR A 76 -16.59 3.23 -11.37
C TYR A 76 -16.60 1.72 -11.72
N GLY A 77 -16.66 0.84 -10.71
CA GLY A 77 -16.68 -0.61 -10.90
C GLY A 77 -15.31 -1.25 -11.12
N TYR A 78 -14.22 -0.53 -10.82
CA TYR A 78 -12.87 -1.06 -10.97
C TYR A 78 -12.63 -2.24 -10.02
N ARG A 79 -12.15 -3.35 -10.57
CA ARG A 79 -11.79 -4.55 -9.82
C ARG A 79 -10.28 -4.64 -9.68
N PHE A 80 -9.78 -4.62 -8.45
CA PHE A 80 -8.37 -4.81 -8.17
C PHE A 80 -7.98 -6.27 -8.41
N ARG A 81 -6.87 -6.50 -9.12
CA ARG A 81 -6.34 -7.85 -9.35
C ARG A 81 -5.92 -8.50 -8.03
N VAL A 82 -5.24 -7.73 -7.19
CA VAL A 82 -4.84 -8.11 -5.85
C VAL A 82 -5.37 -7.04 -4.91
N GLY A 83 -6.37 -7.42 -4.13
CA GLY A 83 -7.06 -6.51 -3.21
C GLY A 83 -6.44 -6.52 -1.82
N GLY A 84 -5.88 -7.67 -1.41
CA GLY A 84 -5.39 -7.91 -0.05
C GLY A 84 -3.88 -7.94 0.07
N LEU A 85 -3.38 -7.52 1.23
CA LEU A 85 -1.95 -7.43 1.51
C LEU A 85 -1.23 -8.79 1.45
N HIS A 86 -1.83 -9.84 2.02
CA HIS A 86 -1.20 -11.15 2.10
C HIS A 86 -0.94 -11.74 0.70
N GLU A 87 -1.95 -11.74 -0.16
CA GLU A 87 -1.86 -12.20 -1.56
C GLU A 87 -0.80 -11.42 -2.33
N ALA A 88 -0.76 -10.09 -2.14
CA ALA A 88 0.22 -9.23 -2.80
C ALA A 88 1.65 -9.58 -2.39
N LEU A 89 1.87 -9.85 -1.11
CA LEU A 89 3.19 -10.21 -0.59
C LEU A 89 3.60 -11.63 -1.01
N GLU A 90 2.69 -12.59 -1.04
CA GLU A 90 2.99 -13.92 -1.58
C GLU A 90 3.36 -13.86 -3.06
N GLU A 91 2.58 -13.15 -3.89
CA GLU A 91 2.88 -13.01 -5.32
C GLU A 91 4.22 -12.30 -5.57
N THR A 92 4.52 -11.25 -4.79
CA THR A 92 5.72 -10.43 -5.01
C THR A 92 6.99 -11.04 -4.43
N LEU A 93 6.92 -11.62 -3.22
CA LEU A 93 8.10 -12.06 -2.48
C LEU A 93 8.43 -13.54 -2.68
N ARG A 94 7.45 -14.39 -3.04
CA ARG A 94 7.72 -15.82 -3.31
C ARG A 94 8.16 -16.11 -4.74
N ARG A 95 7.93 -15.20 -5.70
CA ARG A 95 8.37 -15.35 -7.11
C ARG A 95 9.88 -15.06 -7.31
N ARG A 96 10.74 -15.54 -6.40
CA ARG A 96 12.19 -15.52 -6.60
C ARG A 96 12.66 -16.75 -7.36
#